data_AF-A0A2H3AYB8-F1
#
_entry.id   AF-A0A2H3AYB8-F1
#
_cell.length_a   1.000
_cell.length_b   1.000
_cell.length_c   1.000
_cell.angle_alpha   90.00
_cell.angle_beta   90.00
_cell.angle_gamma   90.00
#
_symmetry.space_group_name_H-M   'P 1'
#
loop_
_entity.id
_entity.type
_entity.pdbx_description
1 polymer ?
#
loop_
_entity_poly.entity_id
_entity_poly.type
_entity_poly.pdbx_seq_one_letter_code
_entity_poly.pdbx_strand_id
1 'polypeptide(L)'
;MDRFYDKEEAAQAIKLLIKERCGKDAKHLSRIPKDPDVLDGVSVEKDDAENIWKLVFTATGVIIAQDLPPVARESRISKDEIRFLSQYVRISGMGSIAFEDTIIALKGIQQLGEREFQEGDLEEWTQFTVQGHNVIEFSNQYFTPCSQAINGDSVRFPMDVNPNGVPQKMAGMQWIHAEDNEV
;
A
#
# COMPACT_ATOMS: atom_id res chain seq x y z
N MET A 1 16.96 4.10 16.69
CA MET A 1 15.56 4.44 17.02
C MET A 1 14.91 3.23 17.68
N ASP A 2 15.31 2.86 18.91
CA ASP A 2 14.84 1.63 19.59
C ASP A 2 14.04 1.92 20.88
N ARG A 3 13.48 3.13 21.02
CA ARG A 3 12.84 3.59 22.27
C ARG A 3 11.33 3.76 22.22
N PHE A 4 10.67 3.53 21.07
CA PHE A 4 9.26 3.88 20.93
C PHE A 4 8.29 2.79 21.37
N TYR A 5 8.66 1.50 21.29
CA TYR A 5 7.76 0.40 21.64
C TYR A 5 8.48 -0.72 22.37
N ASP A 6 7.87 -1.22 23.44
CA ASP A 6 8.15 -2.56 23.92
C ASP A 6 7.68 -3.55 22.85
N LYS A 7 8.62 -4.29 22.25
CA LYS A 7 8.35 -5.17 21.11
C LYS A 7 7.43 -6.32 21.50
N GLU A 8 7.56 -6.84 22.72
CA GLU A 8 6.73 -7.95 23.20
C GLU A 8 5.30 -7.48 23.46
N GLU A 9 5.15 -6.32 24.11
CA GLU A 9 3.83 -5.72 24.36
C GLU A 9 3.13 -5.38 23.03
N ALA A 10 3.85 -4.78 22.08
CA ALA A 10 3.32 -4.47 20.74
C ALA A 10 2.87 -5.74 20.01
N ALA A 11 3.70 -6.81 20.01
CA ALA A 11 3.36 -8.07 19.38
C ALA A 11 2.10 -8.72 20.00
N GLN A 12 1.96 -8.65 21.33
CA GLN A 12 0.79 -9.15 22.06
C GLN A 12 -0.46 -8.33 21.74
N ALA A 13 -0.36 -6.99 21.71
CA ALA A 13 -1.46 -6.11 21.35
C ALA A 13 -1.95 -6.36 19.91
N ILE A 14 -1.02 -6.47 18.96
CA ILE A 14 -1.32 -6.81 17.56
C ILE A 14 -2.05 -8.15 17.49
N LYS A 15 -1.58 -9.17 18.21
CA LYS A 15 -2.22 -10.49 18.24
C LYS A 15 -3.66 -10.41 18.74
N LEU A 16 -3.93 -9.64 19.79
CA LEU A 16 -5.29 -9.46 20.34
C LEU A 16 -6.19 -8.72 19.35
N LEU A 17 -5.69 -7.63 18.75
CA LEU A 17 -6.43 -6.85 17.75
C LEU A 17 -6.74 -7.69 16.50
N ILE A 18 -5.78 -8.44 15.98
CA ILE A 18 -5.99 -9.36 14.86
C ILE A 18 -7.06 -10.39 15.22
N LYS A 19 -7.00 -10.99 16.41
CA LYS A 19 -8.00 -11.97 16.86
C LYS A 19 -9.40 -11.35 16.92
N GLU A 20 -9.53 -10.15 17.45
CA GLU A 20 -10.81 -9.43 17.51
C GLU A 20 -11.33 -9.09 16.10
N ARG A 21 -10.45 -8.56 15.23
CA ARG A 21 -10.78 -8.18 13.86
C ARG A 21 -11.16 -9.38 13.00
N CYS A 22 -10.46 -10.51 13.14
CA CYS A 22 -10.83 -11.75 12.45
C CYS A 22 -12.26 -12.20 12.79
N GLY A 23 -12.76 -11.93 14.00
CA GLY A 23 -14.14 -12.27 14.36
C GLY A 23 -15.20 -11.38 13.71
N LYS A 24 -14.82 -10.19 13.23
CA LYS A 24 -15.74 -9.16 12.73
C LYS A 24 -15.60 -8.90 11.23
N ASP A 25 -14.43 -9.16 10.68
CA ASP A 25 -14.07 -8.86 9.30
C ASP A 25 -13.77 -10.15 8.54
N ALA A 26 -14.61 -10.44 7.55
CA ALA A 26 -14.46 -11.61 6.70
C ALA A 26 -13.28 -11.50 5.73
N LYS A 27 -12.89 -10.27 5.36
CA LYS A 27 -11.83 -9.98 4.38
C LYS A 27 -10.45 -9.79 5.03
N HIS A 28 -10.31 -10.08 6.33
CA HIS A 28 -9.04 -9.91 7.05
C HIS A 28 -8.04 -10.99 6.66
N LEU A 29 -6.88 -10.57 6.14
CA LEU A 29 -5.86 -11.45 5.53
C LEU A 29 -5.40 -12.60 6.43
N SER A 30 -5.26 -12.38 7.74
CA SER A 30 -4.85 -13.43 8.70
C SER A 30 -5.88 -14.55 8.91
N ARG A 31 -7.04 -14.49 8.25
CA ARG A 31 -8.04 -15.58 8.20
C ARG A 31 -7.75 -16.57 7.08
N ILE A 32 -7.22 -16.12 5.95
CA ILE A 32 -7.05 -16.94 4.74
C ILE A 32 -6.24 -18.22 5.00
N PRO A 33 -5.13 -18.21 5.77
CA PRO A 33 -4.38 -19.44 6.03
C PRO A 33 -5.14 -20.45 6.93
N LYS A 34 -6.14 -19.98 7.68
CA LYS A 34 -6.91 -20.79 8.63
C LYS A 34 -8.20 -21.33 8.02
N ASP A 35 -8.68 -20.68 6.96
CA ASP A 35 -9.93 -20.97 6.29
C ASP A 35 -9.78 -20.56 4.81
N PRO A 36 -9.38 -21.50 3.93
CA PRO A 36 -9.14 -21.19 2.52
C PRO A 36 -10.43 -20.80 1.77
N ASP A 37 -11.61 -21.21 2.27
CA ASP A 37 -12.91 -20.86 1.70
C ASP A 37 -13.23 -19.36 1.87
N VAL A 38 -12.42 -18.63 2.64
CA VAL A 38 -12.51 -17.16 2.76
C VAL A 38 -12.39 -16.47 1.40
N LEU A 39 -11.61 -17.03 0.47
CA LEU A 39 -11.46 -16.46 -0.87
C LEU A 39 -12.75 -16.55 -1.69
N ASP A 40 -13.61 -17.54 -1.45
CA ASP A 40 -14.91 -17.67 -2.14
C ASP A 40 -15.89 -16.54 -1.79
N GLY A 41 -15.67 -15.88 -0.64
CA GLY A 41 -16.44 -14.71 -0.20
C GLY A 41 -15.86 -13.36 -0.64
N VAL A 42 -14.69 -13.34 -1.29
CA VAL A 42 -14.03 -12.11 -1.73
C VAL A 42 -14.53 -11.74 -3.12
N SER A 43 -15.35 -10.69 -3.19
CA SER A 43 -15.77 -10.11 -4.46
C SER A 43 -14.62 -9.34 -5.10
N VAL A 44 -14.31 -9.66 -6.35
CA VAL A 44 -13.48 -8.80 -7.20
C VAL A 44 -14.29 -7.57 -7.58
N GLU A 45 -13.78 -6.40 -7.26
CA GLU A 45 -14.40 -5.11 -7.57
C GLU A 45 -13.84 -4.62 -8.90
N LYS A 46 -14.71 -4.26 -9.85
CA LYS A 46 -14.29 -3.67 -11.11
C LYS A 46 -14.30 -2.16 -10.97
N ASP A 47 -13.17 -1.53 -11.25
CA ASP A 47 -13.11 -0.10 -11.48
C ASP A 47 -13.45 0.18 -12.95
N ASP A 48 -14.63 0.74 -13.20
CA ASP A 48 -15.09 1.02 -14.56
C ASP A 48 -14.36 2.19 -15.22
N ALA A 49 -13.74 3.09 -14.44
CA ALA A 49 -12.99 4.23 -14.98
C ALA A 49 -11.62 3.80 -15.50
N GLU A 50 -10.91 3.00 -14.70
CA GLU A 50 -9.56 2.52 -15.01
C GLU A 50 -9.56 1.16 -15.77
N ASN A 51 -10.73 0.53 -15.87
CA ASN A 51 -10.92 -0.81 -16.43
C ASN A 51 -9.99 -1.86 -15.77
N ILE A 52 -9.80 -1.74 -14.46
CA ILE A 52 -9.00 -2.66 -13.66
C ILE A 52 -9.85 -3.42 -12.64
N TRP A 53 -9.37 -4.60 -12.27
CA TRP A 53 -10.03 -5.46 -11.30
C TRP A 53 -9.24 -5.43 -9.99
N LYS A 54 -9.89 -5.04 -8.89
CA LYS A 54 -9.29 -4.85 -7.58
C LYS A 54 -9.83 -5.91 -6.60
N LEU A 55 -8.96 -6.50 -5.80
CA LEU A 55 -9.35 -7.29 -4.62
C LEU A 55 -9.01 -6.51 -3.36
N VAL A 56 -10.02 -6.26 -2.52
CA VAL A 56 -9.87 -5.47 -1.30
C VAL A 56 -9.80 -6.36 -0.09
N PHE A 57 -8.71 -6.26 0.66
CA PHE A 57 -8.48 -6.99 1.91
C PHE A 57 -8.13 -6.04 3.05
N THR A 58 -8.20 -6.55 4.28
CA THR A 58 -7.79 -5.79 5.47
C THR A 58 -6.62 -6.47 6.19
N ALA A 59 -5.77 -5.63 6.78
CA ALA A 59 -4.62 -6.05 7.58
C ALA A 59 -4.55 -5.21 8.87
N THR A 60 -3.98 -5.80 9.92
CA THR A 60 -3.72 -5.10 11.18
C THR A 60 -2.24 -5.23 11.51
N GLY A 61 -1.57 -4.10 11.78
CA GLY A 61 -0.16 -4.05 12.18
C GLY A 61 0.20 -2.72 12.82
N VAL A 62 1.46 -2.55 13.19
CA VAL A 62 2.00 -1.28 13.72
C VAL A 62 2.67 -0.51 12.60
N ILE A 63 2.36 0.79 12.49
CA ILE A 63 3.04 1.69 11.56
C ILE A 63 4.48 1.87 12.03
N ILE A 64 5.44 1.46 11.21
CA ILE A 64 6.88 1.58 11.50
C ILE A 64 7.55 2.71 10.73
N ALA A 65 6.95 3.15 9.62
CA ALA A 65 7.37 4.29 8.84
C ALA A 65 6.20 4.77 7.98
N GLN A 66 6.18 6.05 7.68
CA GLN A 66 5.23 6.64 6.75
C GLN A 66 5.84 7.88 6.13
N ASP A 67 5.45 8.16 4.90
CA ASP A 67 5.61 9.44 4.22
C ASP A 67 4.26 9.78 3.60
N LEU A 68 3.57 10.77 4.16
CA LEU A 68 2.18 11.08 3.83
C LEU A 68 2.02 12.57 3.51
N PRO A 69 1.02 12.95 2.70
CA PRO A 69 0.67 14.33 2.51
C PRO A 69 0.28 15.03 3.83
N PRO A 70 0.36 16.36 3.92
CA PRO A 70 0.72 17.29 2.84
C PRO A 70 2.23 17.40 2.61
N VAL A 71 2.64 17.51 1.35
CA VAL A 71 4.04 17.83 0.99
C VAL A 71 4.32 19.29 1.33
N ALA A 72 4.74 19.53 2.57
CA ALA A 72 4.80 20.87 3.16
C ALA A 72 6.04 21.69 2.76
N ARG A 73 7.07 21.08 2.16
CA ARG A 73 8.32 21.74 1.80
C ARG A 73 8.74 21.37 0.40
N GLU A 74 9.18 22.37 -0.37
CA GLU A 74 10.01 22.16 -1.55
C GLU A 74 11.33 21.55 -1.04
N SER A 75 11.38 20.22 -1.04
CA SER A 75 12.63 19.50 -0.86
C SER A 75 13.53 19.83 -2.05
N ARG A 76 14.85 19.89 -1.85
CA ARG A 76 15.84 20.09 -2.93
C ARG A 76 15.96 18.83 -3.79
N ILE A 77 14.83 18.27 -4.19
CA ILE A 77 14.71 17.11 -5.05
C ILE A 77 15.06 17.60 -6.47
N SER A 78 16.06 16.96 -7.07
CA SER A 78 16.41 17.21 -8.46
C SER A 78 15.26 16.74 -9.37
N LYS A 79 15.18 17.30 -10.59
CA LYS A 79 14.13 16.92 -11.55
C LYS A 79 14.07 15.41 -11.83
N ASP A 80 15.21 14.73 -11.72
CA ASP A 80 15.32 13.28 -11.93
C ASP A 80 14.80 12.45 -10.75
N GLU A 81 14.76 13.04 -9.54
CA GLU A 81 14.30 12.38 -8.33
C GLU A 81 12.78 12.48 -8.12
N ILE A 82 12.10 13.34 -8.89
CA ILE A 82 10.64 13.53 -8.81
C ILE A 82 9.88 12.24 -9.10
N ARG A 83 10.40 11.39 -9.98
CA ARG A 83 9.83 10.08 -10.32
C ARG A 83 9.77 9.11 -9.14
N PHE A 84 10.57 9.36 -8.11
CA PHE A 84 10.62 8.53 -6.90
C PHE A 84 9.78 9.12 -5.77
N LEU A 85 9.15 10.28 -5.98
CA LEU A 85 8.27 10.86 -4.99
C LEU A 85 7.01 9.99 -4.89
N SER A 86 6.91 9.32 -3.75
CA SER A 86 5.78 8.47 -3.40
C SER A 86 5.36 8.80 -1.99
N GLN A 87 4.08 8.58 -1.73
CA GLN A 87 3.58 8.44 -0.38
C GLN A 87 3.57 6.97 -0.03
N TYR A 88 3.82 6.66 1.24
CA TYR A 88 3.74 5.29 1.70
C TYR A 88 3.39 5.19 3.18
N VAL A 89 2.82 4.05 3.55
CA VAL A 89 2.68 3.58 4.92
C VAL A 89 3.26 2.17 5.00
N ARG A 90 4.17 1.97 5.95
CA ARG A 90 4.75 0.65 6.25
C ARG A 90 4.20 0.13 7.56
N ILE A 91 3.60 -1.06 7.52
CA ILE A 91 3.14 -1.76 8.71
C ILE A 91 3.97 -3.03 8.97
N SER A 92 4.20 -3.33 10.24
CA SER A 92 4.84 -4.57 10.67
C SER A 92 4.10 -5.21 11.83
N GLY A 93 4.21 -6.53 11.94
CA GLY A 93 3.70 -7.33 13.05
C GLY A 93 4.58 -7.34 14.30
N MET A 94 5.77 -6.73 14.25
CA MET A 94 6.75 -6.72 15.35
C MET A 94 7.08 -8.13 15.90
N GLY A 95 7.07 -9.16 15.03
CA GLY A 95 7.29 -10.56 15.42
C GLY A 95 6.04 -11.33 15.87
N SER A 96 4.84 -10.76 15.73
CA SER A 96 3.59 -11.48 15.98
C SER A 96 3.31 -12.54 14.92
N ILE A 97 3.17 -13.79 15.34
CA ILE A 97 2.76 -14.93 14.48
C ILE A 97 1.44 -14.64 13.75
N ALA A 98 0.52 -13.91 14.40
CA ALA A 98 -0.76 -13.58 13.78
C ALA A 98 -0.62 -12.64 12.56
N PHE A 99 0.46 -11.85 12.51
CA PHE A 99 0.81 -11.04 11.35
C PHE A 99 1.57 -11.85 10.29
N GLU A 100 2.31 -12.89 10.68
CA GLU A 100 2.90 -13.82 9.71
C GLU A 100 1.82 -14.51 8.87
N ASP A 101 0.67 -14.84 9.46
CA ASP A 101 -0.50 -15.33 8.72
C ASP A 101 -0.93 -14.35 7.61
N THR A 102 -0.89 -13.03 7.88
CA THR A 102 -1.19 -12.00 6.87
C THR A 102 -0.18 -12.04 5.72
N ILE A 103 1.12 -12.20 6.02
CA ILE A 103 2.17 -12.30 5.00
C ILE A 103 2.02 -13.58 4.17
N ILE A 104 1.71 -14.70 4.80
CA ILE A 104 1.44 -15.98 4.13
C ILE A 104 0.24 -15.84 3.18
N ALA A 105 -0.82 -15.16 3.64
CA ALA A 105 -2.00 -14.91 2.81
C ALA A 105 -1.68 -14.08 1.56
N LEU A 106 -0.92 -12.99 1.70
CA LEU A 106 -0.51 -12.15 0.56
C LEU A 106 0.31 -12.94 -0.46
N LYS A 107 1.25 -13.77 0.00
CA LYS A 107 2.00 -14.66 -0.91
C LYS A 107 1.09 -15.64 -1.62
N GLY A 108 0.12 -16.21 -0.93
CA GLY A 108 -0.86 -17.12 -1.52
C GLY A 108 -1.70 -16.44 -2.61
N ILE A 109 -2.15 -15.20 -2.35
CA ILE A 109 -2.91 -14.39 -3.32
C ILE A 109 -2.03 -14.07 -4.54
N GLN A 110 -0.80 -13.63 -4.34
CA GLN A 110 0.13 -13.35 -5.44
C GLN A 110 0.38 -14.59 -6.30
N GLN A 111 0.70 -15.73 -5.68
CA GLN A 111 0.92 -16.99 -6.40
C GLN A 111 -0.32 -17.49 -7.15
N LEU A 112 -1.51 -17.21 -6.62
CA LEU A 112 -2.76 -17.51 -7.31
C LEU A 112 -2.92 -16.61 -8.53
N GLY A 113 -2.70 -15.30 -8.37
CA GLY A 113 -2.73 -14.34 -9.47
C GLY A 113 -1.73 -14.71 -10.58
N GLU A 114 -0.47 -15.00 -10.23
CA GLU A 114 0.58 -15.39 -11.19
C GLU A 114 0.24 -16.66 -12.00
N ARG A 115 -0.66 -17.52 -11.51
CA ARG A 115 -1.13 -18.71 -12.26
C ARG A 115 -2.25 -18.39 -13.24
N GLU A 116 -3.08 -17.40 -12.91
CA GLU A 116 -4.29 -17.06 -13.67
C GLU A 116 -4.04 -15.93 -14.70
N PHE A 117 -3.08 -15.04 -14.43
CA PHE A 117 -2.76 -13.88 -15.27
C PHE A 117 -1.45 -14.09 -16.05
N GLN A 118 -1.32 -13.45 -17.22
CA GLN A 118 -0.06 -13.47 -17.97
C GLN A 118 0.99 -12.56 -17.31
N GLU A 119 2.26 -12.79 -17.63
CA GLU A 119 3.34 -11.92 -17.16
C GLU A 119 3.10 -10.47 -17.61
N GLY A 120 3.09 -9.55 -16.64
CA GLY A 120 2.82 -8.13 -16.86
C GLY A 120 1.37 -7.69 -16.66
N ASP A 121 0.42 -8.62 -16.51
CA ASP A 121 -1.00 -8.29 -16.26
C ASP A 121 -1.33 -8.17 -14.76
N LEU A 122 -0.44 -8.68 -13.88
CA LEU A 122 -0.56 -8.58 -12.43
C LEU A 122 0.53 -7.64 -11.90
N GLU A 123 0.12 -6.68 -11.07
CA GLU A 123 1.06 -5.81 -10.37
C GLU A 123 1.89 -6.63 -9.37
N GLU A 124 3.22 -6.49 -9.44
CA GLU A 124 4.12 -7.24 -8.59
C GLU A 124 4.10 -6.71 -7.16
N TRP A 125 3.68 -7.55 -6.21
CA TRP A 125 3.87 -7.26 -4.80
C TRP A 125 5.26 -7.74 -4.34
N THR A 126 6.05 -6.83 -3.79
CA THR A 126 7.37 -7.17 -3.23
C THR A 126 7.33 -7.18 -1.71
N GLN A 127 7.65 -8.33 -1.11
CA GLN A 127 7.91 -8.41 0.32
C GLN A 127 9.32 -7.91 0.64
N PHE A 128 9.45 -7.07 1.67
CA PHE A 128 10.74 -6.73 2.26
C PHE A 128 10.73 -6.84 3.79
N THR A 129 11.93 -6.76 4.37
CA THR A 129 12.13 -6.83 5.82
C THR A 129 12.80 -5.57 6.33
N VAL A 130 12.39 -5.12 7.52
CA VAL A 130 13.02 -4.02 8.23
C VAL A 130 13.43 -4.54 9.61
N GLN A 131 14.72 -4.44 9.93
CA GLN A 131 15.29 -4.95 11.19
C GLN A 131 14.93 -6.43 11.48
N GLY A 132 14.83 -7.26 10.45
CA GLY A 132 14.51 -8.69 10.59
C GLY A 132 13.01 -9.00 10.75
N HIS A 133 12.13 -8.01 10.69
CA HIS A 133 10.68 -8.22 10.70
C HIS A 133 10.07 -8.02 9.32
N ASN A 134 9.06 -8.84 8.99
CA ASN A 134 8.28 -8.67 7.75
C ASN A 134 7.47 -7.37 7.79
N VAL A 135 7.38 -6.72 6.63
CA VAL A 135 6.71 -5.44 6.45
C VAL A 135 5.79 -5.52 5.24
N ILE A 136 4.64 -4.86 5.34
CA ILE A 136 3.76 -4.56 4.21
C ILE A 136 3.86 -3.06 3.97
N GLU A 137 4.17 -2.68 2.74
CA GLU A 137 4.13 -1.30 2.27
C GLU A 137 2.89 -1.08 1.43
N PHE A 138 2.17 -0.02 1.75
CA PHE A 138 1.14 0.55 0.90
C PHE A 138 1.74 1.85 0.36
N SER A 139 1.91 1.97 -0.94
CA SER A 139 2.52 3.15 -1.54
C SER A 139 1.79 3.56 -2.82
N ASN A 140 1.78 4.86 -3.08
CA ASN A 140 1.36 5.40 -4.36
C ASN A 140 2.33 6.49 -4.80
N GLN A 141 2.57 6.62 -6.10
CA GLN A 141 3.41 7.70 -6.65
C GLN A 141 2.62 8.99 -6.71
N TYR A 142 3.29 10.12 -6.50
CA TYR A 142 2.64 11.43 -6.64
C TYR A 142 2.46 11.83 -8.10
N PHE A 143 3.27 11.28 -9.01
CA PHE A 143 3.30 11.68 -10.41
C PHE A 143 3.55 10.49 -11.34
N THR A 144 2.96 10.60 -12.53
CA THR A 144 3.21 9.73 -13.68
C THR A 144 3.89 10.55 -14.79
N PRO A 145 4.86 9.99 -15.55
CA PRO A 145 5.43 10.69 -16.69
C PRO A 145 4.36 11.04 -17.72
N CYS A 146 4.40 12.25 -18.30
CA CYS A 146 3.45 12.66 -19.36
C CYS A 146 3.41 11.65 -20.54
N SER A 147 4.52 11.00 -20.84
CA SER A 147 4.62 10.00 -21.92
C SER A 147 3.91 8.68 -21.63
N GLN A 148 3.58 8.41 -20.36
CA GLN A 148 2.91 7.18 -19.91
C GLN A 148 1.47 7.42 -19.50
N ALA A 149 1.05 8.68 -19.35
CA ALA A 149 -0.31 9.04 -19.04
C ALA A 149 -1.25 8.66 -20.20
N ILE A 150 -2.11 7.66 -19.98
CA ILE A 150 -3.02 7.10 -20.99
C ILE A 150 -3.96 8.17 -21.56
N ASN A 151 -4.40 9.12 -20.72
CA ASN A 151 -5.32 10.20 -21.10
C ASN A 151 -4.66 11.59 -21.14
N GLY A 152 -3.43 11.76 -20.65
CA GLY A 152 -2.73 13.04 -20.57
C GLY A 152 -3.38 14.09 -19.65
N ASP A 153 -4.54 13.80 -19.07
CA ASP A 153 -5.27 14.70 -18.20
C ASP A 153 -4.66 14.70 -16.80
N SER A 154 -4.18 15.87 -16.37
CA SER A 154 -3.75 16.08 -14.99
C SER A 154 -4.97 16.29 -14.11
N VAL A 155 -5.11 15.45 -13.10
CA VAL A 155 -6.02 15.67 -11.98
C VAL A 155 -5.40 16.71 -11.04
N ARG A 156 -6.24 17.55 -10.44
CA ARG A 156 -5.77 18.53 -9.46
C ARG A 156 -5.58 17.83 -8.13
N PHE A 157 -4.40 18.02 -7.54
CA PHE A 157 -4.17 17.60 -6.16
C PHE A 157 -5.27 18.13 -5.23
N PRO A 158 -5.86 17.25 -4.40
CA PRO A 158 -6.73 17.64 -3.29
C PRO A 158 -6.04 18.65 -2.35
N MET A 159 -6.83 19.51 -1.70
CA MET A 159 -6.29 20.59 -0.83
C MET A 159 -5.61 20.07 0.45
N ASP A 160 -6.02 18.91 0.93
CA ASP A 160 -5.38 18.17 2.02
C ASP A 160 -4.05 17.52 1.59
N VAL A 161 -3.90 17.17 0.31
CA VAL A 161 -2.65 16.66 -0.26
C VAL A 161 -1.67 17.79 -0.61
N ASN A 162 -2.17 18.89 -1.17
CA ASN A 162 -1.36 20.00 -1.67
C ASN A 162 -1.91 21.39 -1.25
N PRO A 163 -1.87 21.74 0.04
CA PRO A 163 -2.41 23.01 0.53
C PRO A 163 -1.66 24.24 -0.01
N ASN A 164 -0.40 24.07 -0.43
CA ASN A 164 0.51 25.18 -0.77
C ASN A 164 0.94 25.21 -2.27
N GLY A 165 0.39 24.34 -3.10
CA GLY A 165 0.80 24.21 -4.51
C GLY A 165 2.20 23.60 -4.73
N VAL A 166 2.80 22.95 -3.73
CA VAL A 166 4.21 22.51 -3.75
C VAL A 166 4.46 21.34 -4.72
N PRO A 167 3.80 20.18 -4.61
CA PRO A 167 3.86 19.10 -5.61
C PRO A 167 3.66 19.58 -7.05
N GLN A 168 2.66 20.44 -7.27
CA GLN A 168 2.35 20.96 -8.61
C GLN A 168 3.50 21.80 -9.20
N LYS A 169 4.20 22.57 -8.37
CA LYS A 169 5.40 23.31 -8.80
C LYS A 169 6.57 22.39 -9.11
N MET A 170 6.71 21.29 -8.38
CA MET A 170 7.80 20.34 -8.58
C MET A 170 7.65 19.59 -9.91
N ALA A 171 6.44 19.13 -10.25
CA ALA A 171 6.14 18.32 -11.44
C ALA A 171 6.69 18.90 -12.76
N GLY A 172 6.67 20.24 -12.92
CA GLY A 172 7.11 20.88 -14.15
C GLY A 172 6.23 20.52 -15.35
N MET A 173 6.84 20.28 -16.53
CA MET A 173 6.11 19.96 -17.78
C MET A 173 6.20 18.47 -18.17
N GLN A 174 6.98 17.67 -17.44
CA GLN A 174 7.30 16.29 -17.80
C GLN A 174 6.53 15.26 -16.96
N TRP A 175 5.87 15.72 -15.90
CA TRP A 175 5.18 14.89 -14.91
C TRP A 175 3.78 15.44 -14.71
N ILE A 176 2.79 14.55 -14.61
CA ILE A 176 1.42 14.91 -14.25
C ILE A 176 0.99 14.12 -13.01
N HIS A 177 0.01 14.66 -12.30
CA HIS A 177 -0.75 13.89 -11.32
C HIS A 177 -1.95 13.29 -12.03
N ALA A 178 -1.98 11.98 -12.21
CA ALA A 178 -3.07 11.24 -12.83
C ALA A 178 -4.05 10.72 -11.77
N GLU A 179 -5.19 10.18 -12.21
CA GLU A 179 -6.18 9.52 -11.34
C GLU A 179 -5.56 8.40 -10.50
N ASP A 180 -4.69 7.59 -11.12
CA ASP A 180 -3.90 6.55 -10.44
C ASP A 180 -3.03 7.09 -9.29
N ASN A 181 -2.73 8.40 -9.26
CA ASN A 181 -1.91 9.03 -8.22
C ASN A 181 -2.73 9.60 -7.07
N GLU A 182 -4.07 9.61 -7.15
CA GLU A 182 -4.94 10.10 -6.09
C GLU A 182 -4.88 9.22 -4.82
N VAL A 183 -5.29 9.80 -3.69
CA VAL A 183 -5.14 9.26 -2.33
C VAL A 183 -6.47 9.28 -1.60
#